data_AF-A0A9D7KKW7-F1
#
_entry.id   AF-A0A9D7KKW7-F1
#
_cell.length_a   1.000
_cell.length_b   1.000
_cell.length_c   1.000
_cell.angle_alpha   90.00
_cell.angle_beta   90.00
_cell.angle_gamma   90.00
#
_symmetry.space_group_name_H-M   'P 1'
#
loop_
_entity.id
_entity.type
_entity.pdbx_description
1 polymer ?
#
loop_
_entity_poly.entity_id
_entity_poly.type
_entity_poly.pdbx_seq_one_letter_code
_entity_poly.pdbx_strand_id
1 'polypeptide(L)'
;MSMEEMSIDMKMDKISILVIEDNRLLREGIETLLKTQSDLRVVSSLGNGENIIAAVRNSQPKIVLLDLGLRDHSSLHIVKTILKKCLLRR
;
A
#
# COMPACT_ATOMS: atom_id res chain seq x y z
N MET A 1 -3.73 -10.42 -30.79
CA MET A 1 -2.89 -9.63 -29.88
C MET A 1 -1.50 -9.63 -30.46
N SER A 2 -1.02 -8.47 -30.90
CA SER A 2 0.28 -8.33 -31.58
C SER A 2 1.42 -8.39 -30.55
N MET A 3 2.62 -8.78 -31.00
CA MET A 3 3.84 -8.79 -30.16
C MET A 3 4.18 -7.41 -29.58
N GLU A 4 3.73 -6.34 -30.22
CA GLU A 4 3.89 -4.96 -29.74
C GLU A 4 3.01 -4.67 -28.52
N GLU A 5 1.76 -5.15 -28.49
CA GLU A 5 0.86 -5.00 -27.33
C GLU A 5 1.39 -5.76 -26.11
N MET A 6 1.99 -6.93 -26.33
CA MET A 6 2.56 -7.78 -25.28
C MET A 6 3.88 -7.22 -24.68
N SER A 7 4.55 -6.33 -25.42
CA SER A 7 5.80 -5.68 -25.00
C SER A 7 5.58 -4.45 -24.12
N ILE A 8 4.39 -3.83 -24.18
CA ILE A 8 4.04 -2.64 -23.38
C ILE A 8 3.73 -3.06 -21.92
N ASP A 9 3.12 -4.23 -21.72
CA ASP A 9 2.78 -4.77 -20.38
C ASP A 9 4.02 -5.07 -19.52
N MET A 10 5.15 -5.47 -20.13
CA MET A 10 6.39 -5.79 -19.41
C MET A 10 7.18 -4.56 -18.90
N LYS A 11 6.79 -3.33 -19.27
CA LYS A 11 7.54 -2.12 -18.95
C LYS A 11 6.81 -1.11 -18.07
N MET A 12 5.60 -1.41 -17.60
CA MET A 12 4.94 -0.62 -16.57
C MET A 12 5.39 -1.09 -15.20
N ASP A 13 6.18 -0.27 -14.50
CA ASP A 13 6.54 -0.51 -13.11
C ASP A 13 5.26 -0.67 -12.27
N LYS A 14 5.07 -1.89 -11.74
CA LYS A 14 3.93 -2.22 -10.89
C LYS A 14 3.69 -1.13 -9.83
N ILE A 15 2.44 -0.72 -9.67
CA ILE A 15 2.02 0.26 -8.68
C ILE A 15 2.24 -0.35 -7.30
N SER A 16 3.14 0.25 -6.51
CA SER A 16 3.46 -0.20 -5.16
C SER A 16 2.40 0.25 -4.16
N ILE A 17 1.83 -0.70 -3.42
CA ILE A 17 0.77 -0.48 -2.44
C ILE A 17 1.27 -0.87 -1.04
N LEU A 18 1.05 0.01 -0.06
CA LEU A 18 1.12 -0.30 1.36
C LEU A 18 -0.30 -0.51 1.90
N VAL A 19 -0.55 -1.63 2.59
CA VAL A 19 -1.86 -1.93 3.19
C VAL A 19 -1.81 -1.69 4.70
N ILE A 20 -2.80 -1.02 5.28
CA ILE A 20 -2.94 -0.78 6.72
C ILE A 20 -4.35 -1.21 7.13
N GLU A 21 -4.44 -2.33 7.85
CA GLU A 21 -5.70 -3.01 8.21
C GLU A 21 -5.45 -3.85 9.47
N ASP A 22 -6.20 -3.66 10.56
CA ASP A 22 -5.94 -4.36 11.83
C ASP A 22 -6.48 -5.79 11.86
N ASN A 23 -7.46 -6.11 11.01
CA ASN A 23 -8.01 -7.44 10.88
C ASN A 23 -7.13 -8.31 9.96
N ARG A 24 -6.40 -9.27 10.56
CA ARG A 24 -5.49 -10.17 9.82
C ARG A 24 -6.16 -10.86 8.64
N LEU A 25 -7.36 -11.40 8.80
CA LEU A 25 -8.05 -12.13 7.73
C LEU A 25 -8.40 -11.20 6.56
N LEU A 26 -8.86 -9.99 6.87
CA LEU A 26 -9.17 -9.00 5.84
C LEU A 26 -7.90 -8.54 5.12
N ARG A 27 -6.82 -8.27 5.86
CA ARG A 27 -5.52 -7.89 5.30
C ARG A 27 -4.97 -8.94 4.35
N GLU A 28 -4.97 -10.22 4.75
CA GLU A 28 -4.55 -11.34 3.90
C GLU A 28 -5.44 -11.50 2.65
N GLY A 29 -6.75 -11.31 2.80
CA GLY A 29 -7.70 -11.31 1.68
C GLY A 29 -7.41 -10.20 0.68
N ILE A 30 -7.21 -8.96 1.15
CA ILE A 30 -6.83 -7.81 0.32
C ILE A 30 -5.52 -8.08 -0.42
N GLU A 31 -4.49 -8.56 0.28
CA GLU A 31 -3.20 -8.90 -0.34
C GLU A 31 -3.35 -9.95 -1.45
N THR A 32 -4.15 -10.98 -1.19
CA THR A 32 -4.40 -12.05 -2.16
C THR A 32 -5.09 -11.50 -3.40
N LEU A 33 -6.11 -10.66 -3.24
CA LEU A 33 -6.80 -10.02 -4.36
C LEU A 33 -5.86 -9.10 -5.15
N LEU A 34 -5.09 -8.25 -4.48
CA LEU A 34 -4.14 -7.34 -5.15
C LEU A 34 -3.02 -8.11 -5.90
N LYS A 35 -2.59 -9.26 -5.40
CA LYS A 35 -1.59 -10.12 -6.06
C LYS A 35 -2.07 -10.70 -7.40
N THR A 36 -3.38 -10.78 -7.63
CA THR A 36 -3.94 -11.27 -8.90
C THR A 36 -3.87 -10.23 -10.02
N GLN A 37 -3.62 -8.96 -9.69
CA GLN A 37 -3.52 -7.87 -10.67
C GLN A 37 -2.07 -7.73 -11.14
N SER A 38 -1.83 -7.80 -12.46
CA SER A 38 -0.48 -7.80 -13.04
C SER A 38 0.26 -6.48 -12.80
N ASP A 39 -0.48 -5.37 -12.73
CA ASP A 39 -0.02 -4.00 -12.59
C ASP A 39 0.16 -3.56 -11.12
N LEU A 40 -0.23 -4.36 -10.13
CA LEU A 40 -0.14 -4.02 -8.70
C LEU A 40 0.90 -4.86 -7.96
N ARG A 41 1.49 -4.28 -6.91
CA ARG A 41 2.39 -4.98 -5.98
C ARG A 41 2.24 -4.46 -4.57
N VAL A 42 1.87 -5.33 -3.62
CA VAL A 42 1.94 -5.00 -2.20
C VAL A 42 3.40 -5.01 -1.74
N VAL A 43 3.91 -3.88 -1.26
CA VAL A 43 5.32 -3.73 -0.82
C VAL A 43 5.49 -3.91 0.69
N SER A 44 4.42 -3.74 1.46
CA SER A 44 4.36 -3.99 2.89
C SER A 44 2.89 -3.95 3.32
N SER A 45 2.57 -4.65 4.40
CA SER A 45 1.26 -4.59 5.05
C SER A 45 1.46 -4.48 6.56
N LEU A 46 0.60 -3.70 7.21
CA LEU A 46 0.66 -3.39 8.63
C LEU A 46 -0.67 -3.72 9.27
N GLY A 47 -0.61 -4.34 10.45
CA GLY A 47 -1.75 -4.54 11.33
C GLY A 47 -1.89 -3.41 12.34
N ASN A 48 -1.51 -3.73 13.58
CA ASN A 48 -1.66 -2.87 14.75
C ASN A 48 -0.32 -2.69 15.48
N GLY A 49 -0.07 -1.51 16.05
CA GLY A 49 1.15 -1.19 16.81
C GLY A 49 2.42 -1.08 15.96
N GLU A 50 2.33 -1.34 14.66
CA GLU A 50 3.45 -1.25 13.73
C GLU A 50 3.76 0.21 13.35
N ASN A 51 5.06 0.51 13.15
CA ASN A 51 5.49 1.88 12.88
C ASN A 51 5.22 2.27 11.42
N ILE A 52 4.04 2.85 11.18
CA ILE A 52 3.56 3.29 9.86
C ILE A 52 4.56 4.23 9.17
N ILE A 53 5.22 5.12 9.90
CA ILE A 53 6.18 6.07 9.30
C ILE A 53 7.43 5.36 8.79
N ALA A 54 7.95 4.39 9.55
CA ALA A 54 9.07 3.57 9.12
C ALA A 54 8.68 2.76 7.87
N ALA A 55 7.50 2.13 7.87
CA ALA A 55 7.01 1.36 6.74
C ALA A 55 6.88 2.21 5.47
N VAL A 56 6.24 3.38 5.54
CA VAL A 56 6.11 4.30 4.39
C VAL A 56 7.48 4.74 3.86
N ARG A 57 8.43 5.06 4.74
CA ARG A 57 9.77 5.50 4.33
C ARG A 57 10.60 4.39 3.70
N ASN A 58 10.53 3.18 4.26
CA ASN A 58 11.32 2.04 3.80
C ASN A 58 10.75 1.43 2.51
N SER A 59 9.42 1.36 2.40
CA SER A 59 8.76 0.73 1.24
C SER A 59 8.44 1.71 0.10
N GLN A 60 8.52 3.02 0.34
CA GLN A 60 8.22 4.10 -0.60
C GLN A 60 7.01 3.79 -1.51
N PRO A 61 5.83 3.50 -0.93
CA PRO A 61 4.67 3.08 -1.71
C PRO A 61 4.14 4.26 -2.54
N LYS A 62 3.61 3.95 -3.74
CA LYS A 62 2.88 4.93 -4.56
C LYS A 62 1.48 5.16 -3.99
N ILE A 63 0.86 4.12 -3.43
CA ILE A 63 -0.50 4.16 -2.87
C ILE A 63 -0.46 3.58 -1.45
N VAL A 64 -1.21 4.20 -0.54
CA VAL A 64 -1.51 3.63 0.79
C VAL A 64 -2.99 3.28 0.82
N LEU A 65 -3.30 2.00 1.00
CA LEU A 65 -4.64 1.51 1.27
C LEU A 65 -4.81 1.42 2.79
N LEU A 66 -5.65 2.29 3.35
CA LEU A 66 -5.83 2.45 4.79
C LEU A 66 -7.28 2.18 5.16
N ASP A 67 -7.48 1.25 6.09
CA ASP A 67 -8.78 1.06 6.72
C ASP A 67 -9.15 2.27 7.60
N LEU A 68 -10.43 2.65 7.55
CA LEU A 68 -11.01 3.68 8.41
C LEU A 68 -11.46 3.13 9.76
N GLY A 69 -11.72 1.82 9.85
CA GLY A 69 -12.22 1.11 11.02
C GLY A 69 -11.16 0.66 12.02
N LEU A 70 -9.93 1.16 11.94
CA LEU A 70 -8.84 0.77 12.83
C LEU A 70 -9.19 1.05 14.30
N ARG A 71 -9.03 0.03 15.17
CA ARG A 71 -9.42 0.10 16.58
C ARG A 71 -8.51 0.99 17.43
N ASP A 72 -7.21 0.94 17.19
CA ASP A 72 -6.19 1.51 18.08
C ASP A 72 -5.64 2.86 17.64
N HIS A 73 -5.92 3.25 16.38
CA HIS A 73 -5.41 4.48 15.80
C HIS A 73 -6.50 5.19 15.00
N SER A 74 -6.67 6.49 15.24
CA SER A 74 -7.49 7.31 14.34
C SER A 74 -6.88 7.28 12.94
N SER A 75 -7.57 6.70 11.96
CA SER A 75 -7.11 6.65 10.56
C SER A 75 -6.81 8.04 10.00
N LEU A 76 -7.56 9.06 10.42
CA LEU A 76 -7.28 10.46 10.08
C LEU A 76 -5.95 10.97 10.66
N HIS A 77 -5.61 10.54 11.88
CA HIS A 77 -4.31 10.83 12.48
C HIS A 77 -3.17 10.19 11.67
N ILE A 78 -3.36 8.96 11.19
CA ILE A 78 -2.40 8.27 10.32
C ILE A 78 -2.18 9.08 9.04
N VAL A 79 -3.25 9.44 8.31
CA VAL A 79 -3.17 10.25 7.09
C VAL A 79 -2.42 11.56 7.35
N LYS A 80 -2.80 12.29 8.40
CA LYS A 80 -2.16 13.55 8.79
C LYS A 80 -0.67 13.36 9.09
N THR A 81 -0.30 12.26 9.73
CA THR A 81 1.08 11.95 10.09
C THR A 81 1.92 11.60 8.86
N ILE A 82 1.38 10.82 7.92
CA ILE A 82 2.02 10.50 6.64
C ILE A 82 2.24 11.78 5.81
N LEU A 83 1.20 12.61 5.66
CA LEU A 83 1.29 13.87 4.92
C LEU A 83 2.39 14.78 5.49
N LYS A 84 2.41 14.97 6.82
CA LYS A 84 3.40 15.84 7.49
C LYS A 84 4.83 15.30 7.47
N LYS A 85 5.03 13.98 7.65
CA LYS A 85 6.37 13.41 7.88
C LYS A 85 7.03 12.81 6.65
N CYS A 86 6.26 12.55 5.58
CA CYS A 86 6.75 11.85 4.39
C CYS A 86 6.49 12.60 3.08
N LEU A 87 5.37 13.32 2.93
CA LEU A 87 4.96 13.88 1.62
C LEU A 87 5.25 15.39 1.49
N LEU A 88 5.12 16.17 2.56
CA LEU A 88 5.34 17.63 2.56
C LEU A 88 6.82 18.07 2.63
N ARG A 89 7.77 17.13 2.56
CA ARG A 89 9.22 17.40 2.59
C ARG A 89 9.94 17.05 1.28
N ARG A 90 9.20 16.82 0.20
CA ARG A 90 9.76 16.66 -1.15
C ARG A 90 10.12 18.03 -1.73
#